data_AF-A0A914QYR6-F1
#
_entry.id   AF-A0A914QYR6-F1
#
_cell.length_a   1.000
_cell.length_b   1.000
_cell.length_c   1.000
_cell.angle_alpha   90.00
_cell.angle_beta   90.00
_cell.angle_gamma   90.00
#
_symmetry.space_group_name_H-M   'P 1'
#
loop_
_entity.id
_entity.type
_entity.pdbx_description
1 polymer ?
#
loop_
_entity_poly.entity_id
_entity_poly.type
_entity_poly.pdbx_seq_one_letter_code
_entity_poly.pdbx_strand_id
1 'polypeptide(L)'
;MTLAEADVLIQFLYEPEPYYLPLVIRDIPSLNDKKYVEQYYGDHHVQPYGLPPVRHTQKRVVYCVVEYEPLLDSSDMTFDDWIRIAKDIRESYHEYDGFVILHGTDTLEYTASALSFMMENLGKPVVLTGAQIPVAEVRSDGRENLIGALTVAVNFDVPEVSVYYNNKLLHGNRCTKLNNNRLAAFDSPNMNPLASMDISINFKYESIFRSGNISYFRVQDNLCRNVSILRIFRSISIECVSLFLLF
;
A
#
# COMPACT_ATOMS: atom_id res chain seq x y z
N MET A 1 -0.91 22.62 32.24
CA MET A 1 -0.87 21.23 31.76
C MET A 1 0.04 20.49 32.71
N THR A 2 -0.55 19.82 33.70
CA THR A 2 0.20 19.05 34.69
C THR A 2 0.62 17.72 34.08
N LEU A 3 1.73 17.14 34.55
CA LEU A 3 2.28 15.87 34.05
C LEU A 3 1.23 14.73 34.02
N ALA A 4 0.20 14.79 34.88
CA ALA A 4 -0.90 13.82 34.90
C ALA A 4 -1.90 13.93 33.72
N GLU A 5 -2.00 15.08 33.04
CA GLU A 5 -2.83 15.25 31.83
C GLU A 5 -2.10 14.73 30.58
N ALA A 6 -0.77 14.65 30.62
CA ALA A 6 0.03 14.07 29.55
C ALA A 6 -0.07 12.53 29.54
N ASP A 7 -0.15 11.89 30.70
CA ASP A 7 -0.23 10.42 30.82
C ASP A 7 -1.56 9.83 30.31
N VAL A 8 -2.66 10.59 30.33
CA VAL A 8 -3.96 10.13 29.80
C VAL A 8 -4.00 10.18 28.26
N LEU A 9 -3.17 11.00 27.62
CA LEU A 9 -3.05 11.06 26.16
C LEU A 9 -2.20 9.93 25.55
N ILE A 10 -1.42 9.23 26.37
CA ILE A 10 -0.51 8.14 25.92
C ILE A 10 -1.26 6.80 25.75
N GLN A 11 -2.54 6.70 26.17
CA GLN A 11 -3.29 5.44 26.18
C GLN A 11 -3.94 5.02 24.85
N PHE A 12 -3.65 5.70 23.73
CA PHE A 12 -4.23 5.42 22.40
C PHE A 12 -3.19 5.43 21.26
N LEU A 13 -1.94 5.05 21.51
CA LEU A 13 -1.05 4.73 20.38
C LEU A 13 -1.41 3.34 19.85
N TYR A 14 -1.76 3.27 18.56
CA TYR A 14 -1.87 2.00 17.87
C TYR A 14 -0.48 1.44 17.61
N GLU A 15 -0.26 0.17 17.94
CA GLU A 15 0.95 -0.57 17.62
C GLU A 15 0.63 -1.71 16.64
N PRO A 16 1.62 -2.21 15.86
CA PRO A 16 1.40 -3.36 15.01
C PRO A 16 1.04 -4.60 15.84
N GLU A 17 -0.16 -5.14 15.62
CA GLU A 17 -0.66 -6.33 16.32
C GLU A 17 -0.60 -7.58 15.42
N PRO A 18 0.25 -8.57 15.74
CA PRO A 18 0.30 -9.84 14.99
C PRO A 18 -1.04 -10.56 14.99
N TYR A 19 -1.36 -11.19 13.87
CA TYR A 19 -2.58 -11.95 13.57
C TYR A 19 -3.89 -11.17 13.63
N TYR A 20 -3.88 -9.88 13.96
CA TYR A 20 -5.07 -9.05 14.05
C TYR A 20 -5.88 -9.11 12.74
N LEU A 21 -5.24 -8.87 11.60
CA LEU A 21 -5.91 -8.77 10.31
C LEU A 21 -6.51 -10.12 9.85
N PRO A 22 -5.77 -11.24 9.81
CA PRO A 22 -6.32 -12.55 9.44
C PRO A 22 -7.51 -12.97 10.30
N LEU A 23 -7.49 -12.63 11.60
CA LEU A 23 -8.58 -12.93 12.54
C LEU A 23 -9.83 -12.10 12.21
N VAL A 24 -9.70 -10.77 12.10
CA VAL A 24 -10.88 -9.90 11.93
C VAL A 24 -11.50 -9.98 10.54
N ILE A 25 -10.69 -10.13 9.47
CA ILE A 25 -11.22 -10.18 8.09
C ILE A 25 -12.22 -11.33 7.92
N ARG A 26 -12.00 -12.47 8.59
CA ARG A 26 -12.89 -13.62 8.47
C ARG A 26 -14.33 -13.24 8.77
N ASP A 27 -14.55 -12.36 9.74
CA ASP A 27 -15.88 -11.97 10.24
C ASP A 27 -16.43 -10.67 9.65
N ILE A 28 -15.68 -9.99 8.77
CA ILE A 28 -16.14 -8.77 8.10
C ILE A 28 -16.80 -9.13 6.75
N PRO A 29 -18.13 -9.06 6.60
CA PRO A 29 -18.82 -9.56 5.40
C PRO A 29 -18.45 -8.82 4.11
N SER A 30 -18.07 -7.54 4.21
CA SER A 30 -17.63 -6.74 3.06
C SER A 30 -16.24 -7.11 2.56
N LEU A 31 -15.44 -7.81 3.37
CA LEU A 31 -14.10 -8.30 3.01
C LEU A 31 -14.08 -9.81 2.79
N ASN A 32 -15.07 -10.55 3.32
CA ASN A 32 -15.11 -12.00 3.21
C ASN A 32 -16.54 -12.55 3.05
N ASP A 33 -16.92 -12.87 1.82
CA ASP A 33 -18.10 -13.66 1.48
C ASP A 33 -17.86 -15.13 1.79
N LYS A 34 -18.11 -15.51 3.06
CA LYS A 34 -17.93 -16.89 3.56
C LYS A 34 -18.67 -17.93 2.72
N LYS A 35 -19.87 -17.62 2.22
CA LYS A 35 -20.67 -18.56 1.43
C LYS A 35 -20.01 -18.86 0.10
N TYR A 36 -19.50 -17.83 -0.56
CA TYR A 36 -18.75 -18.00 -1.80
C TYR A 36 -17.47 -18.80 -1.57
N VAL A 37 -16.69 -18.47 -0.53
CA VAL A 37 -15.44 -19.20 -0.22
C VAL A 37 -15.72 -20.67 0.09
N GLU A 38 -16.70 -20.97 0.94
CA GLU A 38 -17.07 -22.35 1.29
C GLU A 38 -17.53 -23.15 0.06
N GLN A 39 -18.34 -22.54 -0.81
CA GLN A 39 -18.88 -23.19 -1.99
C GLN A 39 -17.80 -23.56 -3.03
N TYR A 40 -16.81 -22.69 -3.25
CA TYR A 40 -15.82 -22.86 -4.33
C TYR A 40 -14.45 -23.34 -3.86
N TYR A 41 -14.12 -23.10 -2.59
CA TYR A 41 -12.81 -23.38 -2.00
C TYR A 41 -12.89 -24.23 -0.72
N GLY A 42 -14.06 -24.72 -0.31
CA GLY A 42 -14.23 -25.48 0.95
C GLY A 42 -13.32 -26.70 1.10
N ASP A 43 -12.96 -27.35 0.00
CA ASP A 43 -12.06 -28.52 0.00
C ASP A 43 -10.55 -28.16 -0.01
N HIS A 44 -10.20 -26.88 -0.13
CA HIS A 44 -8.80 -26.45 -0.18
C HIS A 44 -8.15 -26.50 1.21
N HIS A 45 -6.88 -26.90 1.25
CA HIS A 45 -6.12 -26.96 2.51
C HIS A 45 -5.97 -25.58 3.16
N VAL A 46 -5.74 -24.54 2.35
CA VAL A 46 -5.70 -23.15 2.80
C VAL A 46 -6.92 -22.44 2.24
N GLN A 47 -7.74 -21.90 3.13
CA GLN A 47 -8.96 -21.19 2.77
C GLN A 47 -8.62 -19.75 2.38
N PRO A 48 -8.86 -19.32 1.12
CA PRO A 48 -8.67 -17.93 0.75
C PRO A 48 -9.76 -17.05 1.38
N TYR A 49 -9.68 -15.75 1.11
CA TYR A 49 -10.74 -14.79 1.34
C TYR A 49 -11.36 -14.39 0.00
N GLY A 50 -12.61 -13.96 0.01
CA GLY A 50 -13.28 -13.50 -1.20
C GLY A 50 -14.12 -12.27 -0.93
N LEU A 51 -13.93 -11.19 -1.69
CA LEU A 51 -14.84 -10.05 -1.60
C LEU A 51 -16.22 -10.45 -2.11
N PRO A 52 -17.32 -9.85 -1.63
CA PRO A 52 -18.61 -9.84 -2.33
C PRO A 52 -18.48 -9.34 -3.78
N PRO A 53 -19.48 -9.55 -4.65
CA PRO A 53 -19.44 -9.00 -6.00
C PRO A 53 -19.38 -7.47 -5.94
N VAL A 54 -18.36 -6.88 -6.56
CA VAL A 54 -18.21 -5.43 -6.65
C VAL A 54 -18.89 -4.95 -7.93
N ARG A 55 -19.75 -3.93 -7.82
CA ARG A 55 -20.44 -3.38 -9.00
C ARG A 55 -19.42 -2.85 -10.02
N HIS A 56 -19.76 -2.93 -11.30
CA HIS A 56 -18.92 -2.45 -12.40
C HIS A 56 -17.57 -3.17 -12.55
N THR A 57 -17.42 -4.33 -11.92
CA THR A 57 -16.26 -5.23 -12.10
C THR A 57 -16.70 -6.52 -12.79
N GLN A 58 -15.77 -7.19 -13.48
CA GLN A 58 -16.06 -8.41 -14.25
C GLN A 58 -15.64 -9.68 -13.51
N LYS A 59 -14.56 -9.60 -12.73
CA LYS A 59 -13.97 -10.74 -12.04
C LYS A 59 -14.32 -10.70 -10.56
N ARG A 60 -14.54 -11.89 -10.00
CA ARG A 60 -14.63 -12.06 -8.56
C ARG A 60 -13.22 -11.92 -7.95
N VAL A 61 -13.11 -11.15 -6.88
CA VAL A 61 -11.85 -10.99 -6.16
C VAL A 61 -11.72 -12.08 -5.11
N VAL A 62 -10.68 -12.92 -5.26
CA VAL A 62 -10.26 -13.93 -4.30
C VAL A 62 -8.81 -13.64 -3.95
N TYR A 63 -8.47 -13.66 -2.66
CA TYR A 63 -7.16 -13.23 -2.20
C TYR A 63 -6.68 -14.06 -1.00
N CYS A 64 -5.37 -14.16 -0.87
CA CYS A 64 -4.69 -14.73 0.28
C CYS A 64 -4.01 -13.60 1.08
N VAL A 65 -3.86 -13.79 2.38
CA VAL A 65 -3.14 -12.85 3.25
C VAL A 65 -1.84 -13.51 3.66
N VAL A 66 -0.73 -12.86 3.34
CA VAL A 66 0.60 -13.19 3.86
C VAL A 66 0.94 -12.11 4.87
N GLU A 67 1.10 -12.51 6.13
CA GLU A 67 1.46 -11.61 7.21
C GLU A 67 2.96 -11.67 7.47
N TYR A 68 3.58 -10.50 7.62
CA TYR A 68 5.00 -10.40 7.92
C TYR A 68 5.25 -10.52 9.42
N GLU A 69 6.30 -11.27 9.76
CA GLU A 69 6.84 -11.32 11.12
C GLU A 69 8.26 -10.69 11.12
N PRO A 70 8.53 -9.71 11.99
CA PRO A 70 7.55 -8.92 12.74
C PRO A 70 6.74 -7.99 11.80
N LEU A 71 5.57 -7.54 12.28
CA LEU A 71 4.91 -6.37 11.70
C LEU A 71 5.67 -5.11 12.11
N LEU A 72 5.72 -4.12 11.23
CA LEU A 72 6.49 -2.89 11.43
C LEU A 72 5.58 -1.67 11.44
N ASP A 73 5.90 -0.70 12.30
CA ASP A 73 5.53 0.69 12.03
C ASP A 73 6.29 1.13 10.78
N SER A 74 5.59 1.81 9.86
CA SER A 74 6.21 2.29 8.63
C SER A 74 7.41 3.22 8.87
N SER A 75 7.46 3.91 10.01
CA SER A 75 8.57 4.78 10.42
C SER A 75 9.87 4.01 10.68
N ASP A 76 9.78 2.71 10.99
CA ASP A 76 10.92 1.84 11.24
C ASP A 76 11.38 1.07 10.00
N MET A 77 10.68 1.22 8.87
CA MET A 77 11.02 0.52 7.63
C MET A 77 12.30 1.03 6.98
N THR A 78 13.06 0.10 6.41
CA THR A 78 14.37 0.32 5.81
C THR A 78 14.44 -0.21 4.38
N PHE A 79 15.61 -0.04 3.74
CA PHE A 79 15.90 -0.65 2.44
C PHE A 79 15.70 -2.17 2.42
N ASP A 80 16.00 -2.87 3.51
CA ASP A 80 15.87 -4.33 3.59
C ASP A 80 14.41 -4.76 3.52
N ASP A 81 13.50 -3.98 4.10
CA ASP A 81 12.06 -4.25 4.07
C ASP A 81 11.49 -4.05 2.67
N TRP A 82 11.92 -3.02 1.95
CA TRP A 82 11.56 -2.84 0.53
C TRP A 82 12.08 -3.98 -0.34
N ILE A 83 13.32 -4.42 -0.12
CA ILE A 83 13.94 -5.55 -0.83
C ILE A 83 13.15 -6.84 -0.57
N ARG A 84 12.78 -7.09 0.69
CA ARG A 84 11.94 -8.23 1.08
C ARG A 84 10.60 -8.22 0.35
N ILE A 85 9.86 -7.11 0.39
CA ILE A 85 8.57 -6.96 -0.32
C ILE A 85 8.72 -7.27 -1.83
N ALA A 86 9.73 -6.67 -2.48
CA ALA A 86 9.93 -6.88 -3.90
C ALA A 86 10.29 -8.33 -4.24
N LYS A 87 11.12 -9.00 -3.41
CA LYS A 87 11.50 -10.40 -3.60
C LYS A 87 10.32 -11.34 -3.42
N ASP A 88 9.50 -11.14 -2.41
CA ASP A 88 8.31 -11.98 -2.16
C ASP A 88 7.30 -11.87 -3.32
N ILE A 89 7.09 -10.65 -3.84
CA ILE A 89 6.26 -10.42 -5.03
C ILE A 89 6.85 -11.13 -6.25
N ARG A 90 8.17 -11.08 -6.44
CA ARG A 90 8.85 -11.78 -7.55
C ARG A 90 8.68 -13.28 -7.45
N GLU A 91 8.81 -13.85 -6.27
CA GLU A 91 8.64 -15.29 -6.04
C GLU A 91 7.21 -15.74 -6.33
N SER A 92 6.23 -14.94 -5.93
CA SER A 92 4.81 -15.21 -6.15
C SER A 92 4.28 -14.69 -7.50
N TYR A 93 5.14 -14.11 -8.34
CA TYR A 93 4.71 -13.25 -9.45
C TYR A 93 3.83 -13.98 -10.47
N HIS A 94 4.07 -15.28 -10.68
CA HIS A 94 3.32 -16.08 -11.66
C HIS A 94 2.03 -16.69 -11.10
N GLU A 95 1.86 -16.70 -9.77
CA GLU A 95 0.74 -17.36 -9.10
C GLU A 95 -0.48 -16.44 -8.93
N TYR A 96 -0.27 -15.12 -8.90
CA TYR A 96 -1.32 -14.13 -8.63
C TYR A 96 -1.51 -13.13 -9.76
N ASP A 97 -2.72 -12.62 -9.97
CA ASP A 97 -3.03 -11.61 -10.99
C ASP A 97 -2.51 -10.20 -10.63
N GLY A 98 -2.35 -9.91 -9.35
CA GLY A 98 -1.93 -8.63 -8.81
C GLY A 98 -1.63 -8.71 -7.32
N PHE A 99 -1.06 -7.65 -6.77
CA PHE A 99 -0.58 -7.61 -5.39
C PHE A 99 -1.14 -6.38 -4.67
N VAL A 100 -1.55 -6.58 -3.41
CA VAL A 100 -1.90 -5.49 -2.50
C VAL A 100 -0.94 -5.51 -1.32
N ILE A 101 -0.32 -4.38 -1.02
CA ILE A 101 0.59 -4.22 0.12
C ILE A 101 -0.11 -3.32 1.14
N LEU A 102 -0.39 -3.87 2.31
CA LEU A 102 -0.84 -3.09 3.46
C LEU A 102 0.37 -2.45 4.12
N HIS A 103 0.30 -1.14 4.33
CA HIS A 103 1.43 -0.35 4.79
C HIS A 103 0.98 0.75 5.76
N GLY A 104 1.81 1.04 6.76
CA GLY A 104 1.62 2.20 7.63
C GLY A 104 1.71 3.51 6.84
N THR A 105 0.99 4.55 7.27
CA THR A 105 0.84 5.75 6.43
C THR A 105 1.98 6.75 6.54
N ASP A 106 2.98 6.57 7.40
CA ASP A 106 4.01 7.60 7.62
C ASP A 106 5.11 7.59 6.57
N THR A 107 5.41 6.42 6.00
CA THR A 107 6.43 6.28 4.94
C THR A 107 5.89 5.58 3.67
N LEU A 108 4.57 5.48 3.53
CA LEU A 108 3.91 4.79 2.42
C LEU A 108 4.39 5.30 1.04
N GLU A 109 4.51 6.62 0.86
CA GLU A 109 5.00 7.21 -0.39
C GLU A 109 6.47 6.89 -0.69
N TYR A 110 7.29 6.70 0.35
CA TYR A 110 8.70 6.32 0.19
C TYR A 110 8.78 4.88 -0.31
N THR A 111 8.05 3.96 0.32
CA THR A 111 7.97 2.56 -0.10
C THR A 111 7.38 2.43 -1.51
N ALA A 112 6.29 3.14 -1.81
CA ALA A 112 5.68 3.13 -3.14
C ALA A 112 6.67 3.63 -4.22
N SER A 113 7.43 4.68 -3.92
CA SER A 113 8.47 5.20 -4.80
C SER A 113 9.62 4.22 -4.99
N ALA A 114 10.15 3.65 -3.89
CA ALA A 114 11.25 2.69 -3.94
C ALA A 114 10.87 1.46 -4.77
N LEU A 115 9.72 0.83 -4.47
CA LEU A 115 9.22 -0.33 -5.20
C LEU A 115 9.00 -0.02 -6.69
N SER A 116 8.52 1.20 -7.03
CA SER A 116 8.37 1.62 -8.43
C SER A 116 9.68 1.62 -9.22
N PHE A 117 10.82 1.91 -8.58
CA PHE A 117 12.13 1.82 -9.22
C PHE A 117 12.71 0.39 -9.17
N MET A 118 12.40 -0.36 -8.13
CA MET A 118 12.88 -1.74 -7.96
C MET A 118 12.22 -2.71 -8.95
N MET A 119 10.94 -2.51 -9.25
CA MET A 119 10.11 -3.41 -10.05
C MET A 119 10.19 -3.08 -11.54
N GLU A 120 11.29 -3.51 -12.17
CA GLU A 120 11.54 -3.29 -13.59
C GLU A 120 10.68 -4.23 -14.46
N ASN A 121 10.11 -3.68 -15.53
CA ASN A 121 9.20 -4.41 -16.44
C ASN A 121 8.00 -5.03 -15.70
N LEU A 122 7.48 -4.31 -14.71
CA LEU A 122 6.24 -4.68 -14.05
C LEU A 122 5.11 -4.76 -15.08
N GLY A 123 4.33 -5.84 -15.01
CA GLY A 123 3.24 -6.16 -15.94
C GLY A 123 1.94 -6.51 -15.21
N LYS A 124 1.91 -6.36 -13.89
CA LYS A 124 0.78 -6.64 -13.00
C LYS A 124 0.62 -5.48 -12.01
N PRO A 125 -0.60 -5.19 -11.55
CA PRO A 125 -0.80 -4.16 -10.55
C PRO A 125 -0.19 -4.53 -9.21
N VAL A 126 0.54 -3.57 -8.63
CA VAL A 126 1.04 -3.61 -7.25
C VAL A 126 0.48 -2.38 -6.54
N VAL A 127 -0.50 -2.58 -5.68
CA VAL A 127 -1.28 -1.50 -5.06
C VAL A 127 -0.94 -1.42 -3.58
N LEU A 128 -0.28 -0.34 -3.17
CA LEU A 128 -0.11 -0.02 -1.75
C LEU A 128 -1.37 0.65 -1.23
N THR A 129 -1.73 0.33 0.00
CA THR A 129 -2.80 1.05 0.72
C THR A 129 -2.55 1.00 2.23
N GLY A 130 -3.29 1.82 2.96
CA GLY A 130 -3.19 1.93 4.41
C GLY A 130 -4.47 2.52 4.99
N ALA A 131 -4.43 2.87 6.26
CA ALA A 131 -5.57 3.45 6.97
C ALA A 131 -5.10 4.42 8.05
N GLN A 132 -5.94 5.41 8.37
CA GLN A 132 -5.79 6.21 9.60
C GLN A 132 -6.47 5.51 10.79
N ILE A 133 -7.48 4.68 10.52
CA ILE A 133 -8.27 3.98 11.52
C ILE A 133 -8.21 2.46 11.23
N PRO A 134 -7.85 1.60 12.21
CA PRO A 134 -7.72 0.15 12.00
C PRO A 134 -8.96 -0.50 11.37
N VAL A 135 -8.77 -1.54 10.56
CA VAL A 135 -9.81 -2.10 9.67
C VAL A 135 -11.09 -2.61 10.38
N ALA A 136 -10.97 -3.11 11.61
CA ALA A 136 -12.12 -3.65 12.36
C ALA A 136 -12.96 -2.56 13.04
N GLU A 137 -12.44 -1.33 13.15
CA GLU A 137 -13.16 -0.22 13.77
C GLU A 137 -14.37 0.22 12.93
N VAL A 138 -15.43 0.64 13.62
CA VAL A 138 -16.73 0.93 12.98
C VAL A 138 -16.65 2.04 11.93
N ARG A 139 -15.78 3.03 12.15
CA ARG A 139 -15.60 4.19 11.26
C ARG A 139 -14.31 4.11 10.44
N SER A 140 -13.78 2.90 10.24
CA SER A 140 -12.51 2.68 9.56
C SER A 140 -12.54 3.11 8.08
N ASP A 141 -11.53 3.88 7.67
CA ASP A 141 -11.19 4.08 6.26
C ASP A 141 -10.46 2.87 5.64
N GLY A 142 -9.83 2.05 6.48
CA GLY A 142 -9.07 0.87 6.06
C GLY A 142 -9.89 -0.18 5.33
N ARG A 143 -11.18 -0.33 5.68
CA ARG A 143 -12.07 -1.26 4.98
C ARG A 143 -12.28 -0.87 3.52
N GLU A 144 -12.66 0.38 3.27
CA GLU A 144 -12.92 0.88 1.92
C GLU A 144 -11.63 0.96 1.10
N ASN A 145 -10.53 1.38 1.74
CA ASN A 145 -9.21 1.40 1.13
C ASN A 145 -8.76 -0.01 0.69
N LEU A 146 -8.94 -1.03 1.54
CA LEU A 146 -8.59 -2.42 1.21
C LEU A 146 -9.48 -2.98 0.09
N ILE A 147 -10.80 -2.77 0.16
CA ILE A 147 -11.74 -3.21 -0.90
C ILE A 147 -11.35 -2.59 -2.24
N GLY A 148 -11.07 -1.29 -2.27
CA GLY A 148 -10.68 -0.59 -3.48
C GLY A 148 -9.34 -1.05 -4.03
N ALA A 149 -8.32 -1.22 -3.17
CA ALA A 149 -7.01 -1.73 -3.59
C ALA A 149 -7.09 -3.14 -4.18
N LEU A 150 -7.81 -4.05 -3.52
CA LEU A 150 -8.05 -5.42 -4.00
C LEU A 150 -8.85 -5.41 -5.32
N THR A 151 -9.82 -4.51 -5.44
CA THR A 151 -10.60 -4.33 -6.67
C THR A 151 -9.72 -3.88 -7.83
N VAL A 152 -8.83 -2.90 -7.61
CA VAL A 152 -7.84 -2.45 -8.59
C VAL A 152 -6.95 -3.62 -9.03
N ALA A 153 -6.38 -4.34 -8.05
CA ALA A 153 -5.39 -5.38 -8.31
C ALA A 153 -5.89 -6.54 -9.19
N VAL A 154 -7.18 -6.85 -9.17
CA VAL A 154 -7.74 -7.99 -9.93
C VAL A 154 -8.47 -7.55 -11.20
N ASN A 155 -9.17 -6.42 -11.17
CA ASN A 155 -10.11 -6.05 -12.23
C ASN A 155 -9.57 -5.04 -13.24
N PHE A 156 -8.42 -4.41 -12.98
CA PHE A 156 -7.89 -3.35 -13.83
C PHE A 156 -6.44 -3.61 -14.21
N ASP A 157 -6.15 -3.45 -15.50
CA ASP A 157 -4.81 -3.64 -16.06
C ASP A 157 -3.97 -2.37 -15.87
N VAL A 158 -3.39 -2.24 -14.67
CA VAL A 158 -2.53 -1.13 -14.26
C VAL A 158 -1.16 -1.69 -13.89
N PRO A 159 -0.23 -1.86 -14.85
CA PRO A 159 1.09 -2.47 -14.61
C PRO A 159 2.07 -1.50 -13.91
N GLU A 160 1.64 -0.91 -12.80
CA GLU A 160 2.39 0.08 -12.04
C GLU A 160 2.34 -0.21 -10.53
N VAL A 161 3.37 0.27 -9.83
CA VAL A 161 3.28 0.45 -8.39
C VAL A 161 2.45 1.70 -8.12
N SER A 162 1.32 1.52 -7.46
CA SER A 162 0.29 2.55 -7.26
C SER A 162 -0.13 2.63 -5.80
N VAL A 163 -0.72 3.76 -5.41
CA VAL A 163 -1.28 3.96 -4.07
C VAL A 163 -2.78 4.15 -4.21
N TYR A 164 -3.56 3.27 -3.59
CA TYR A 164 -5.00 3.46 -3.48
C TYR A 164 -5.33 4.03 -2.11
N TYR A 165 -5.92 5.23 -2.08
CA TYR A 165 -6.33 5.88 -0.83
C TYR A 165 -7.51 6.80 -1.06
N ASN A 166 -8.54 6.70 -0.22
CA ASN A 166 -9.72 7.57 -0.23
C ASN A 166 -10.31 7.76 -1.65
N ASN A 167 -10.67 6.64 -2.28
CA ASN A 167 -11.28 6.54 -3.60
C ASN A 167 -10.43 7.07 -4.78
N LYS A 168 -9.14 7.30 -4.58
CA LYS A 168 -8.20 7.67 -5.65
C LYS A 168 -7.15 6.59 -5.82
N LEU A 169 -6.83 6.28 -7.08
CA LEU A 169 -5.64 5.53 -7.45
C LEU A 169 -4.57 6.53 -7.93
N LEU A 170 -3.44 6.58 -7.23
CA LEU A 170 -2.33 7.49 -7.50
C LEU A 170 -1.13 6.71 -8.04
N HIS A 171 -0.29 7.34 -8.86
CA HIS A 171 1.03 6.80 -9.18
C HIS A 171 1.88 6.75 -7.91
N GLY A 172 2.47 5.60 -7.60
CA GLY A 172 3.20 5.41 -6.33
C GLY A 172 4.39 6.36 -6.18
N ASN A 173 5.09 6.65 -7.27
CA ASN A 173 6.23 7.57 -7.29
C ASN A 173 5.86 9.06 -7.44
N ARG A 174 4.56 9.42 -7.42
CA ARG A 174 4.07 10.81 -7.52
C ARG A 174 3.21 11.26 -6.36
N CYS A 175 2.78 10.34 -5.50
CA CYS A 175 1.98 10.67 -4.34
C CYS A 175 2.85 11.15 -3.17
N THR A 176 2.25 11.88 -2.25
CA THR A 176 2.85 12.27 -0.97
C THR A 176 1.75 12.40 0.08
N LYS A 177 2.10 12.18 1.35
CA LYS A 177 1.20 12.45 2.47
C LYS A 177 1.05 13.96 2.67
N LEU A 178 -0.16 14.46 2.48
CA LEU A 178 -0.51 15.88 2.66
C LEU A 178 -1.11 16.17 4.03
N ASN A 179 -1.63 15.15 4.73
CA ASN A 179 -2.31 15.34 6.00
C ASN A 179 -2.18 14.14 6.93
N ASN A 180 -2.05 14.39 8.23
CA ASN A 180 -1.95 13.34 9.26
C ASN A 180 -3.28 13.04 9.96
N ASN A 181 -4.29 13.90 9.81
CA ASN A 181 -5.53 13.82 10.60
C ASN A 181 -6.79 13.67 9.72
N ARG A 182 -6.65 13.73 8.40
CA ARG A 182 -7.77 13.60 7.44
C ARG A 182 -7.72 12.24 6.78
N LEU A 183 -8.91 11.67 6.52
CA LEU A 183 -9.04 10.44 5.73
C LEU A 183 -8.55 10.64 4.28
N ALA A 184 -8.63 11.85 3.73
CA ALA A 184 -7.93 12.22 2.50
C ALA A 184 -6.47 12.60 2.81
N ALA A 185 -5.67 11.62 3.23
CA ALA A 185 -4.29 11.82 3.70
C ALA A 185 -3.28 11.99 2.56
N PHE A 186 -3.50 11.31 1.42
CA PHE A 186 -2.57 11.28 0.28
C PHE A 186 -3.14 12.00 -0.94
N ASP A 187 -2.27 12.68 -1.70
CA ASP A 187 -2.59 13.18 -3.04
C ASP A 187 -1.32 13.26 -3.91
N SER A 188 -1.49 13.62 -5.17
CA SER A 188 -0.41 13.80 -6.14
C SER A 188 -0.38 15.26 -6.64
N PRO A 189 0.49 16.12 -6.08
CA PRO A 189 0.45 17.57 -6.37
C PRO A 189 0.73 17.94 -7.82
N ASN A 190 1.55 17.13 -8.52
CA ASN A 190 2.08 17.46 -9.84
C ASN A 190 1.65 16.49 -10.94
N MET A 191 0.77 15.52 -10.63
CA MET A 191 0.27 14.56 -11.60
C MET A 191 -1.15 14.14 -11.24
N ASN A 192 -2.02 14.00 -12.24
CA ASN A 192 -3.38 13.56 -12.00
C ASN A 192 -3.42 12.12 -11.44
N PRO A 193 -4.44 11.77 -10.64
CA PRO A 193 -4.73 10.37 -10.29
C PRO A 193 -4.92 9.51 -11.55
N LEU A 194 -4.48 8.25 -11.47
CA LEU A 194 -4.73 7.20 -12.45
C LEU A 194 -6.22 6.91 -12.58
N ALA A 195 -6.94 6.91 -11.45
CA ALA A 195 -8.37 6.72 -11.41
C ALA A 195 -9.03 7.37 -10.20
N SER A 196 -10.34 7.62 -10.33
CA SER A 196 -11.25 7.90 -9.21
C SER A 196 -12.33 6.83 -9.15
N MET A 197 -12.58 6.29 -7.95
CA MET A 197 -13.59 5.27 -7.65
C MET A 197 -14.76 5.89 -6.89
N ASP A 198 -15.50 6.76 -7.55
CA ASP A 198 -16.72 7.36 -7.01
C ASP A 198 -17.94 6.49 -7.38
N ILE A 199 -19.11 7.10 -7.63
CA ILE A 199 -20.29 6.39 -8.14
C ILE A 199 -19.96 5.63 -9.45
N SER A 200 -19.14 6.24 -10.30
CA SER A 200 -18.54 5.60 -11.47
C SER A 200 -17.03 5.47 -11.27
N ILE A 201 -16.47 4.41 -11.85
CA ILE A 201 -15.03 4.20 -11.89
C ILE A 201 -14.50 4.91 -13.14
N ASN A 202 -13.69 5.95 -12.95
CA ASN A 202 -13.14 6.77 -14.02
C ASN A 202 -11.63 6.61 -14.09
N PHE A 203 -11.15 5.83 -15.06
CA PHE A 203 -9.73 5.63 -15.33
C PHE A 203 -9.22 6.60 -16.40
N LYS A 204 -8.00 7.09 -16.21
CA LYS A 204 -7.21 7.83 -17.20
C LYS A 204 -6.19 6.90 -17.83
N TYR A 205 -6.65 5.97 -18.67
CA TYR A 205 -5.80 4.93 -19.27
C TYR A 205 -4.62 5.51 -20.08
N GLU A 206 -4.77 6.71 -20.61
CA GLU A 206 -3.71 7.47 -21.29
C GLU A 206 -2.56 7.88 -20.37
N SER A 207 -2.78 7.95 -19.05
CA SER A 207 -1.76 8.24 -18.05
C SER A 207 -0.99 7.00 -17.59
N ILE A 208 -1.51 5.79 -17.89
CA ILE A 208 -0.89 4.53 -17.46
C ILE A 208 0.36 4.28 -18.32
N PHE A 209 1.51 4.17 -17.65
CA PHE A 209 2.74 3.80 -18.32
C PHE A 209 2.68 2.34 -18.75
N ARG A 210 3.02 2.08 -20.01
CA ARG A 210 3.14 0.74 -20.57
C ARG A 210 4.49 0.63 -21.24
N SER A 211 5.31 -0.31 -20.78
CA SER A 211 6.58 -0.59 -21.44
C SER A 211 6.34 -1.09 -22.86
N GLY A 212 6.98 -0.46 -23.85
CA GLY A 212 6.97 -0.94 -25.23
C GLY A 212 7.88 -2.15 -25.46
N ASN A 213 8.70 -2.51 -24.47
CA ASN A 213 9.64 -3.61 -24.55
C ASN A 213 9.03 -4.85 -23.91
N ILE A 214 9.07 -5.98 -24.63
CA ILE A 214 8.74 -7.28 -24.08
C ILE A 214 9.97 -7.77 -23.32
N SER A 215 9.91 -7.70 -22.00
CA SER A 215 10.99 -8.14 -21.11
C SER A 215 10.40 -8.78 -19.86
N TYR A 216 11.15 -9.72 -19.27
CA TYR A 216 10.73 -10.36 -18.04
C TYR A 216 10.75 -9.38 -16.87
N PHE A 217 9.79 -9.53 -15.95
CA PHE A 217 9.76 -8.83 -14.68
C PHE A 217 11.06 -9.09 -13.90
N ARG A 218 11.68 -8.02 -13.39
CA ARG A 218 12.92 -8.08 -12.62
C ARG A 218 12.81 -7.20 -11.37
N VAL A 219 13.48 -7.64 -10.31
CA VAL A 219 13.64 -6.86 -9.09
C VAL A 219 15.08 -6.40 -8.99
N GLN A 220 15.26 -5.09 -8.89
CA GLN A 220 16.54 -4.44 -8.61
C GLN A 220 16.71 -4.34 -7.09
N ASP A 221 17.46 -5.26 -6.49
CA ASP A 221 17.67 -5.34 -5.04
C ASP A 221 19.01 -4.75 -4.57
N ASN A 222 19.88 -4.36 -5.50
CA ASN A 222 21.14 -3.67 -5.20
C ASN A 222 20.94 -2.16 -5.06
N LEU A 223 20.36 -1.73 -3.93
CA LEU A 223 20.08 -0.33 -3.63
C LEU A 223 21.30 0.37 -3.04
N CYS A 224 21.58 1.61 -3.47
CA CYS A 224 22.57 2.46 -2.81
C CYS A 224 22.03 2.91 -1.46
N ARG A 225 22.68 2.47 -0.37
CA ARG A 225 22.30 2.85 1.01
C ARG A 225 22.86 4.20 1.45
N ASN A 226 23.86 4.71 0.74
CA ASN A 226 24.52 5.98 1.05
C ASN A 226 23.79 7.13 0.33
N VAL A 227 22.52 7.33 0.70
CA VAL A 227 21.67 8.40 0.18
C VAL A 227 21.00 9.11 1.33
N SER A 228 20.81 10.43 1.22
CA SER A 228 20.19 11.23 2.26
C SER A 228 19.44 12.42 1.66
N ILE A 229 18.57 13.04 2.46
CA ILE A 229 17.81 14.23 2.07
C ILE A 229 18.26 15.40 2.95
N LEU A 230 18.84 16.43 2.32
CA LEU A 230 19.17 17.69 2.99
C LEU A 230 18.15 18.76 2.64
N ARG A 231 17.34 19.16 3.61
CA ARG A 231 16.39 20.27 3.45
C ARG A 231 17.06 21.60 3.78
N ILE A 232 17.16 22.48 2.78
CA ILE A 232 17.71 23.83 2.95
C ILE A 232 16.68 24.74 3.63
N PHE A 233 17.14 25.56 4.58
CA PHE A 233 16.36 26.60 5.25
C PHE A 233 17.22 27.87 5.45
N ARG A 234 16.58 29.02 5.72
CA ARG A 234 17.22 30.35 5.60
C ARG A 234 18.50 30.58 6.41
N SER A 235 18.74 29.81 7.47
CA SER A 235 19.87 29.99 8.38
C SER A 235 20.81 28.78 8.43
N ILE A 236 20.71 27.85 7.48
CA ILE A 236 21.65 26.74 7.39
C ILE A 236 23.03 27.28 7.02
N SER A 237 24.06 26.95 7.81
CA SER A 237 25.42 27.43 7.55
C SER A 237 26.17 26.52 6.57
N ILE A 238 27.19 27.05 5.92
CA ILE A 238 28.05 26.27 5.00
C ILE A 238 28.77 25.16 5.76
N GLU A 239 29.16 25.41 7.01
CA GLU A 239 29.80 24.43 7.89
C GLU A 239 28.84 23.25 8.16
N CYS A 240 27.56 23.51 8.46
CA CYS A 240 26.56 22.46 8.65
C CYS A 240 26.38 21.62 7.39
N VAL A 241 26.29 22.24 6.21
CA VAL A 241 26.19 21.51 4.93
C VAL A 241 27.45 20.69 4.68
N SER A 242 28.63 21.25 4.94
CA SER A 242 29.90 20.54 4.75
C SER A 242 30.00 19.33 5.66
N LEU A 243 29.62 19.45 6.93
CA LEU A 243 29.58 18.33 7.88
C LEU A 243 28.60 17.24 7.44
N PHE A 244 27.46 17.62 6.87
CA PHE A 244 26.47 16.66 6.35
C PHE A 244 27.00 15.87 5.14
N LEU A 245 27.82 16.47 4.28
CA LEU A 245 28.33 15.85 3.04
C LEU A 245 29.64 15.06 3.23
N LEU A 246 30.30 15.18 4.39
CA LEU A 246 31.59 14.53 4.67
C LEU A 246 31.45 13.08 5.19
N PHE A 247 30.22 12.60 5.35
CA PHE A 247 29.88 11.20 5.63
C PHE A 247 29.22 10.55 4.40
#